data_AF-A0A837RBU7-F1
#
_entry.id   AF-A0A837RBU7-F1
#
_cell.length_a   1.000
_cell.length_b   1.000
_cell.length_c   1.000
_cell.angle_alpha   90.00
_cell.angle_beta   90.00
_cell.angle_gamma   90.00
#
_symmetry.space_group_name_H-M   'P 1'
#
loop_
_entity.id
_entity.type
_entity.pdbx_description
1 polymer ?
#
loop_
_entity_poly.entity_id
_entity_poly.type
_entity_poly.pdbx_seq_one_letter_code
_entity_poly.pdbx_strand_id
1 'polypeptide(L)'
;MITHIAGIIAAIAFLLLVCFIGIFLMRITKTMGEVNRSLSNITDDVDALSHETEKIMANANELLKDVNGKVATIDPAFQAMGDLGQSVSDLNAATRELTAKVGKSNEKRSKFSSASKVGKAAFDVYRNRRSKNNSEES
;
A
#
# COMPACT_ATOMS: atom_id res chain seq x y z
N MET A 1 1.56 44.00 85.68
CA MET A 1 2.54 44.41 84.64
C MET A 1 2.71 43.35 83.55
N ILE A 2 2.98 42.08 83.88
CA ILE A 2 3.22 41.02 82.88
C ILE A 2 2.02 40.80 81.94
N THR A 3 0.79 40.82 82.46
CA THR A 3 -0.44 40.63 81.66
C THR A 3 -0.66 41.72 80.62
N HIS A 4 -0.26 42.96 80.90
CA HIS A 4 -0.43 44.08 79.98
C HIS A 4 0.57 43.97 78.82
N ILE A 5 1.81 43.62 79.12
CA ILE A 5 2.86 43.39 78.11
C ILE A 5 2.48 42.21 77.21
N ALA A 6 1.98 41.11 77.79
CA ALA A 6 1.49 39.96 77.04
C ALA A 6 0.31 40.31 76.12
N GLY A 7 -0.64 41.14 76.59
CA GLY A 7 -1.77 41.61 75.78
C GLY A 7 -1.34 42.43 74.56
N ILE A 8 -0.34 43.31 74.72
CA ILE A 8 0.19 44.11 73.60
C ILE A 8 0.87 43.23 72.55
N ILE A 9 1.69 42.26 72.98
CA ILE A 9 2.35 41.32 72.07
C ILE A 9 1.31 40.49 71.31
N ALA A 10 0.29 39.98 72.01
CA ALA A 10 -0.81 39.23 71.40
C ALA A 10 -1.59 40.07 70.37
N ALA A 11 -1.86 41.34 70.68
CA ALA A 11 -2.55 42.24 69.76
C ALA A 11 -1.75 42.48 68.46
N ILE A 12 -0.43 42.68 68.57
CA ILE A 12 0.44 42.87 67.40
C ILE A 12 0.52 41.60 66.55
N ALA A 13 0.69 40.44 67.19
CA ALA A 13 0.72 39.15 66.49
C ALA A 13 -0.60 38.88 65.75
N PHE A 14 -1.73 39.18 66.38
CA PHE A 14 -3.04 39.05 65.76
C PHE A 14 -3.21 40.01 64.56
N LEU A 15 -2.76 41.26 64.68
CA LEU A 15 -2.79 42.23 63.58
C LEU A 15 -2.00 41.74 62.37
N LEU A 16 -0.77 41.25 62.59
CA LEU A 16 0.06 40.69 61.52
C LEU A 16 -0.59 39.48 60.86
N LEU A 17 -1.22 38.60 61.64
CA LEU A 17 -1.94 37.44 61.13
C LEU A 17 -3.12 37.85 60.24
N VAL A 18 -3.91 38.85 60.65
CA VAL A 18 -5.02 39.36 59.84
C VAL A 18 -4.50 40.00 58.55
N CYS A 19 -3.44 40.81 58.61
CA CYS A 19 -2.80 41.37 57.42
C CYS A 19 -2.32 40.28 56.46
N PHE A 20 -1.68 39.23 56.97
CA PHE A 20 -1.20 38.10 56.17
C PHE A 20 -2.36 37.38 55.47
N ILE A 21 -3.44 37.06 56.20
CA ILE A 21 -4.62 36.40 55.64
C ILE A 21 -5.28 37.29 54.57
N GLY A 22 -5.38 38.60 54.80
CA GLY A 22 -5.94 39.52 53.80
C GLY A 22 -5.17 39.51 52.49
N ILE A 23 -3.83 39.55 52.55
CA ILE A 23 -2.97 39.44 51.36
C ILE A 23 -3.11 38.06 50.71
N PHE A 24 -3.12 36.99 51.50
CA PHE A 24 -3.26 35.62 51.01
C PHE A 24 -4.58 35.38 50.28
N LEU A 25 -5.69 35.88 50.83
CA LEU A 25 -7.01 35.76 50.20
C LEU A 25 -7.09 36.55 48.90
N MET A 26 -6.45 37.72 48.84
CA MET A 26 -6.36 38.51 47.61
C MET A 26 -5.55 37.78 46.53
N ARG A 27 -4.49 37.05 46.90
CA ARG A 27 -3.73 36.20 45.98
C ARG A 27 -4.58 35.05 45.45
N ILE A 28 -5.30 34.34 46.33
CA ILE A 28 -6.21 33.26 45.92
C ILE A 28 -7.29 33.77 44.97
N THR A 29 -7.88 34.93 45.24
CA THR A 29 -8.92 35.50 44.38
C THR A 29 -8.39 35.78 42.98
N LYS A 30 -7.16 36.30 42.86
CA LYS A 30 -6.49 36.49 41.56
C LYS A 30 -6.25 35.16 40.85
N THR A 31 -5.71 34.17 41.56
CA THR A 31 -5.49 32.83 40.99
C THR A 31 -6.79 32.18 40.54
N MET A 32 -7.87 32.29 41.31
CA MET A 32 -9.19 31.76 40.92
C MET A 32 -9.75 32.48 39.69
N GLY A 33 -9.52 33.79 39.57
CA GLY A 33 -9.87 34.55 38.35
C GLY A 33 -9.09 34.08 37.13
N GLU A 34 -7.78 33.83 37.28
CA GLU A 34 -6.93 33.28 36.22
C GLU A 34 -7.37 31.86 35.83
N VAL A 35 -7.64 30.98 36.80
CA VAL A 35 -8.14 29.63 36.58
C VAL A 35 -9.49 29.65 35.86
N ASN A 36 -10.42 30.52 36.27
CA ASN A 36 -11.71 30.64 35.60
C ASN A 36 -11.55 31.10 34.15
N ARG A 37 -10.62 32.03 33.89
CA ARG A 37 -10.29 32.46 32.53
C ARG A 37 -9.63 31.35 31.71
N SER A 38 -8.72 30.59 32.31
CA SER A 38 -8.11 29.42 31.65
C SER A 38 -9.14 28.35 31.32
N LEU A 39 -10.08 28.07 32.23
CA LEU A 39 -11.18 27.14 31.97
C LEU A 39 -12.07 27.64 30.83
N SER A 40 -12.42 28.92 30.80
CA SER A 40 -13.16 29.52 29.69
C SER A 40 -12.44 29.34 28.35
N ASN A 41 -11.15 29.68 28.29
CA ASN A 41 -10.36 29.53 27.07
C ASN A 41 -10.25 28.06 26.64
N ILE A 42 -10.05 27.14 27.59
CA ILE A 42 -10.01 25.69 27.29
C ILE A 42 -11.36 25.23 26.73
N THR A 43 -12.47 25.69 27.29
CA THR A 43 -13.81 25.37 26.76
C THR A 43 -13.96 25.89 25.33
N ASP A 44 -13.58 27.13 25.07
CA ASP A 44 -13.64 27.73 23.73
C ASP A 44 -12.75 26.95 22.73
N ASP A 45 -11.54 26.56 23.14
CA ASP A 45 -10.60 25.79 22.32
C ASP A 45 -11.13 24.36 22.05
N VAL A 46 -11.78 23.72 23.02
CA VAL A 46 -12.40 22.39 22.87
C VAL A 46 -13.60 22.46 21.93
N ASP A 47 -14.43 23.50 22.04
CA ASP A 47 -15.56 23.72 21.12
C ASP A 47 -15.05 23.95 19.68
N ALA A 48 -14.01 24.75 19.51
CA ALA A 48 -13.36 24.97 18.22
C ALA A 48 -12.75 23.67 17.66
N LEU A 49 -12.05 22.89 18.50
CA LEU A 49 -11.47 21.60 18.12
C LEU A 49 -12.55 20.59 17.74
N SER A 50 -13.67 20.53 18.47
CA SER A 50 -14.81 19.67 18.13
C SER A 50 -15.37 20.05 16.77
N HIS A 51 -15.58 21.34 16.51
CA HIS A 51 -16.07 21.81 15.22
C HIS A 51 -15.11 21.52 14.07
N GLU A 52 -13.79 21.68 14.27
CA GLU A 52 -12.81 21.31 13.26
C GLU A 52 -12.74 19.79 13.07
N THR A 53 -12.90 19.01 14.14
CA THR A 53 -12.99 17.54 14.06
C THR A 53 -14.24 17.10 13.29
N GLU A 54 -15.39 17.75 13.49
CA GLU A 54 -16.60 17.54 12.69
C GLU A 54 -16.34 17.80 11.21
N LYS A 55 -15.63 18.89 10.88
CA LYS A 55 -15.22 19.15 9.49
C LYS A 55 -14.28 18.08 8.96
N ILE A 56 -13.30 17.62 9.75
CA ILE A 56 -12.40 16.53 9.34
C ILE A 56 -13.21 15.26 9.07
N MET A 57 -14.16 14.91 9.93
CA MET A 57 -15.04 13.75 9.73
C MET A 57 -15.92 13.92 8.50
N ALA A 58 -16.46 15.12 8.26
CA ALA A 58 -17.26 15.42 7.08
C ALA A 58 -16.43 15.31 5.78
N ASN A 59 -15.24 15.91 5.76
CA ASN A 59 -14.29 15.80 4.64
C ASN A 59 -13.84 14.36 4.45
N ALA A 60 -13.55 13.60 5.51
CA ALA A 60 -13.19 12.20 5.42
C ALA A 60 -14.34 11.36 4.83
N ASN A 61 -15.59 11.63 5.23
CA ASN A 61 -16.76 10.98 4.66
C ASN A 61 -16.95 11.33 3.18
N GLU A 62 -16.71 12.59 2.80
CA GLU A 62 -16.73 13.03 1.40
C GLU A 62 -15.61 12.37 0.58
N LEU A 63 -14.39 12.32 1.12
CA LEU A 63 -13.25 11.63 0.51
C LEU A 63 -13.51 10.14 0.35
N LEU A 64 -14.07 9.47 1.37
CA LEU A 64 -14.44 8.06 1.29
C LEU A 64 -15.51 7.83 0.21
N LYS A 65 -16.49 8.73 0.10
CA LYS A 65 -17.51 8.67 -0.94
C LYS A 65 -16.92 8.87 -2.35
N ASP A 66 -16.02 9.84 -2.51
CA ASP A 66 -15.33 10.10 -3.77
C ASP A 66 -14.41 8.96 -4.17
N VAL A 67 -13.62 8.42 -3.23
CA VAL A 67 -12.77 7.23 -3.44
C VAL A 67 -13.61 6.03 -3.81
N ASN A 68 -14.70 5.75 -3.10
CA ASN A 68 -15.59 4.64 -3.45
C ASN A 68 -16.19 4.81 -4.86
N GLY A 69 -16.58 6.05 -5.22
CA GLY A 69 -17.06 6.37 -6.57
C GLY A 69 -15.97 6.20 -7.64
N LYS A 70 -14.76 6.70 -7.41
CA LYS A 70 -13.63 6.59 -8.34
C LYS A 70 -13.14 5.15 -8.49
N VAL A 71 -13.05 4.37 -7.41
CA VAL A 71 -12.66 2.95 -7.47
C VAL A 71 -13.65 2.16 -8.32
N ALA A 72 -14.96 2.38 -8.15
CA ALA A 72 -15.98 1.73 -8.98
C ALA A 72 -15.81 2.02 -10.48
N THR A 73 -15.25 3.18 -10.84
CA THR A 73 -14.94 3.51 -12.25
C THR A 73 -13.62 2.93 -12.74
N ILE A 74 -12.71 2.54 -11.84
CA ILE A 74 -11.40 1.96 -12.15
C ILE A 74 -11.48 0.42 -12.21
N ASP A 75 -12.45 -0.22 -11.56
CA ASP A 75 -12.66 -1.69 -11.61
C ASP A 75 -12.59 -2.29 -13.04
N PRO A 76 -13.23 -1.70 -14.08
CA PRO A 76 -13.14 -2.20 -15.44
C PRO A 76 -11.73 -2.07 -16.03
N ALA A 77 -10.97 -1.04 -15.66
CA ALA A 77 -9.59 -0.87 -16.09
C ALA A 77 -8.68 -1.94 -15.45
N PHE A 78 -8.91 -2.27 -14.17
CA PHE A 78 -8.22 -3.36 -13.49
C PHE A 78 -8.53 -4.72 -14.12
N GLN A 79 -9.80 -4.96 -14.45
CA GLN A 79 -10.23 -6.18 -15.13
C GLN A 79 -9.63 -6.28 -16.54
N ALA A 80 -9.64 -5.19 -17.31
CA ALA A 80 -9.02 -5.14 -18.63
C ALA A 80 -7.50 -5.40 -18.58
N MET A 81 -6.81 -4.91 -17.54
CA MET A 81 -5.39 -5.24 -17.33
C MET A 81 -5.20 -6.73 -17.00
N GLY A 82 -6.11 -7.36 -16.25
CA GLY A 82 -6.14 -8.79 -16.00
C GLY A 82 -6.33 -9.62 -17.28
N ASP A 83 -7.33 -9.26 -18.10
CA ASP A 83 -7.62 -9.91 -19.36
C ASP A 83 -6.49 -9.75 -20.38
N LEU A 84 -5.84 -8.58 -20.41
CA LEU A 84 -4.62 -8.35 -21.20
C LEU A 84 -3.45 -9.19 -20.69
N GLY A 85 -3.25 -9.27 -19.37
CA GLY A 85 -2.22 -10.12 -18.76
C GLY A 85 -2.41 -11.60 -19.12
N GLN A 86 -3.65 -12.08 -19.07
CA GLN A 86 -4.01 -13.43 -19.51
C GLN A 86 -3.76 -13.61 -21.01
N SER A 87 -4.17 -12.65 -21.83
CA SER A 87 -3.92 -12.68 -23.29
C SER A 87 -2.43 -12.73 -23.62
N VAL A 88 -1.59 -11.97 -22.91
CA VAL A 88 -0.12 -11.98 -23.07
C VAL A 88 0.47 -13.32 -22.59
N SER A 89 -0.04 -13.88 -21.50
CA SER A 89 0.37 -15.20 -21.00
C SER A 89 0.04 -16.30 -22.01
N ASP A 90 -1.18 -16.29 -22.55
CA ASP A 90 -1.65 -17.24 -23.55
C ASP A 90 -0.86 -17.08 -24.87
N LEU A 91 -0.56 -15.84 -25.28
CA LEU A 91 0.31 -15.56 -26.43
C LEU A 91 1.72 -16.11 -26.21
N ASN A 92 2.29 -15.95 -25.02
CA ASN A 92 3.61 -16.48 -24.67
C ASN A 92 3.61 -18.02 -24.70
N ALA A 93 2.57 -18.66 -24.16
CA ALA A 93 2.40 -20.10 -24.20
C ALA A 93 2.27 -20.62 -25.64
N ALA A 94 1.40 -20.00 -26.45
CA ALA A 94 1.20 -20.36 -27.85
C ALA A 94 2.48 -20.17 -28.69
N THR A 95 3.22 -19.07 -28.46
CA THR A 95 4.50 -18.80 -29.13
C THR A 95 5.54 -19.86 -28.77
N ARG A 96 5.61 -20.25 -27.49
CA ARG A 96 6.54 -21.30 -27.04
C ARG A 96 6.17 -22.67 -27.60
N GLU A 97 4.88 -23.00 -27.64
CA GLU A 97 4.40 -24.25 -28.24
C GLU A 97 4.66 -24.30 -29.75
N LEU A 98 4.40 -23.20 -30.47
CA LEU A 98 4.67 -23.08 -31.91
C LEU A 98 6.17 -23.23 -32.20
N THR A 99 7.01 -22.53 -31.45
CA THR A 99 8.48 -22.62 -31.58
C THR A 99 8.95 -24.06 -31.31
N ALA A 100 8.40 -24.72 -30.29
CA ALA A 100 8.71 -26.12 -30.01
C ALA A 100 8.24 -27.08 -31.12
N LYS A 101 7.05 -26.86 -31.71
CA LYS A 101 6.54 -27.65 -32.85
C LYS A 101 7.36 -27.43 -34.11
N VAL A 102 7.71 -26.18 -34.44
CA VAL A 102 8.57 -25.85 -35.58
C VAL A 102 9.96 -26.47 -35.40
N GLY A 103 10.56 -26.34 -34.21
CA GLY A 103 11.85 -26.97 -33.89
C GLY A 103 11.82 -28.49 -34.09
N LYS A 104 10.81 -29.17 -33.52
CA LYS A 104 10.61 -30.62 -33.70
C LYS A 104 10.32 -31.01 -35.16
N SER A 105 9.58 -30.18 -35.89
CA SER A 105 9.27 -30.44 -37.31
C SER A 105 10.50 -30.27 -38.19
N ASN A 106 11.38 -29.32 -37.86
CA ASN A 106 12.65 -29.12 -38.56
C ASN A 106 13.63 -30.26 -38.27
N GLU A 107 13.69 -30.77 -37.03
CA GLU A 107 14.43 -31.99 -36.70
C GLU A 107 13.88 -33.23 -37.41
N LYS A 108 12.56 -33.44 -37.41
CA LYS A 108 11.95 -34.57 -38.15
C LYS A 108 12.20 -34.46 -39.65
N ARG A 109 12.10 -33.25 -40.23
CA ARG A 109 12.35 -33.02 -41.66
C ARG A 109 13.82 -33.18 -42.01
N SER A 110 14.75 -32.77 -41.14
CA SER A 110 16.19 -32.97 -41.36
C SER A 110 16.55 -34.46 -41.25
N LYS A 111 16.04 -35.17 -40.24
CA LYS A 111 16.22 -36.63 -40.09
C LYS A 111 15.62 -37.40 -41.26
N PHE A 112 14.41 -37.04 -41.71
CA PHE A 112 13.74 -37.67 -42.85
C PHE A 112 14.45 -37.36 -44.19
N SER A 113 14.91 -36.12 -44.39
CA SER A 113 15.70 -35.74 -45.58
C SER A 113 17.01 -36.50 -45.64
N SER A 114 17.74 -36.59 -44.52
CA SER A 114 18.98 -37.37 -44.46
C SER A 114 18.74 -38.87 -44.65
N ALA A 115 17.71 -39.44 -44.00
CA ALA A 115 17.36 -40.85 -44.13
C ALA A 115 16.89 -41.22 -45.55
N SER A 116 16.07 -40.38 -46.18
CA SER A 116 15.60 -40.60 -47.56
C SER A 116 16.71 -40.46 -48.60
N LYS A 117 17.67 -39.55 -48.39
CA LYS A 117 18.87 -39.46 -49.24
C LYS A 117 19.74 -40.72 -49.14
N VAL A 118 19.99 -41.21 -47.92
CA VAL A 118 20.76 -42.45 -47.71
C VAL A 118 20.02 -43.66 -48.27
N GLY A 119 18.70 -43.75 -48.06
CA GLY A 119 17.87 -44.82 -48.60
C GLY A 119 17.84 -44.84 -50.13
N LYS A 120 17.67 -43.68 -50.78
CA LYS A 120 17.75 -43.56 -52.24
C LYS A 120 19.13 -43.94 -52.77
N ALA A 121 20.20 -43.45 -52.16
CA ALA A 121 21.57 -43.79 -52.56
C ALA A 121 21.84 -45.30 -52.46
N ALA A 122 21.40 -45.95 -51.37
CA ALA A 122 21.54 -47.39 -51.20
C ALA A 122 20.72 -48.18 -52.23
N PHE A 123 19.50 -47.74 -52.52
CA PHE A 123 18.61 -48.37 -53.51
C PHE A 123 19.17 -48.26 -54.95
N ASP A 124 19.68 -47.09 -55.32
CA ASP A 124 20.27 -46.85 -56.64
C ASP A 124 21.52 -47.73 -56.87
N VAL A 125 22.39 -47.88 -55.86
CA VAL A 125 23.56 -48.77 -55.93
C VAL A 125 23.15 -50.23 -56.11
N TYR A 126 22.14 -50.69 -55.35
CA TYR A 126 21.63 -52.07 -55.46
C TYR A 126 21.00 -52.34 -56.84
N ARG A 127 20.18 -51.41 -57.34
CA ARG A 127 19.54 -51.52 -58.65
C ARG A 127 20.58 -51.53 -59.78
N ASN A 128 21.60 -50.69 -59.69
CA ASN A 128 22.63 -50.61 -60.73
C ASN A 128 23.50 -51.88 -60.80
N ARG A 129 23.76 -52.54 -59.66
CA ARG A 129 24.42 -53.86 -59.65
C ARG A 129 23.54 -54.95 -60.25
N ARG A 130 22.22 -54.93 -60.01
CA ARG A 130 21.30 -55.90 -60.60
C ARG A 130 21.13 -55.70 -62.11
N SER A 131 21.20 -54.47 -62.60
CA SER A 131 21.15 -54.18 -64.04
C SER A 131 22.41 -54.63 -64.79
N LYS A 132 23.56 -54.76 -64.11
CA LYS A 132 24.83 -55.16 -64.75
C LYS A 132 24.98 -56.68 -64.91
N ASN A 133 24.27 -57.47 -64.10
CA ASN A 133 24.30 -58.94 -64.22
C ASN A 133 23.34 -59.48 -65.31
N ASN A 134 22.44 -58.66 -65.87
CA ASN A 134 21.57 -59.06 -66.98
C ASN A 134 22.15 -58.74 -68.38
N SER A 135 23.40 -58.26 -68.43
CA SER A 135 24.10 -57.91 -69.68
C SER A 135 25.33 -58.80 -69.99
N GLU A 136 25.53 -59.88 -69.23
CA GLU A 136 26.58 -60.90 -69.51
C GLU A 136 25.98 -62.29 -69.86
N GLU A 137 24.67 -62.41 -70.04
CA GLU A 137 24.00 -63.68 -70.40
C GLU A 137 23.08 -63.55 -71.64
N SER A 138 23.54 -62.80 -72.66
CA SER A 138 22.98 -62.83 -74.02
C SER A 138 24.09 -62.73 -75.05
#